data_AF-A0A944QK99-F1
#
_entry.id   AF-A0A944QK99-F1
#
_cell.length_a   1.000
_cell.length_b   1.000
_cell.length_c   1.000
_cell.angle_alpha   90.00
_cell.angle_beta   90.00
_cell.angle_gamma   90.00
#
_symmetry.space_group_name_H-M   'P 1'
#
loop_
_entity.id
_entity.type
_entity.pdbx_description
1 polymer ?
#
loop_
_entity_poly.entity_id
_entity_poly.type
_entity_poly.pdbx_seq_one_letter_code
_entity_poly.pdbx_strand_id
1 'polypeptide(L)'
;MFASMPKVLSQSGIRFTVQTVETTDAYVLIRVRSTEMRPGRHHASAVSPAITGEWFTLSDAHGASTLMLQSSSASGPFLGIVDVAYSLREGLDLSSPLTLSSANARLTFQI
;
A
#
# COMPACT_ATOMS: atom_id res chain seq x y z
N MET A 1 10.03 -16.88 0.90
CA MET A 1 9.01 -15.92 1.40
C MET A 1 9.63 -15.17 2.57
N PHE A 2 9.90 -13.88 2.41
CA PHE A 2 10.40 -13.01 3.47
C PHE A 2 9.31 -12.00 3.79
N ALA A 3 8.97 -11.86 5.08
CA ALA A 3 8.11 -10.80 5.58
C ALA A 3 8.96 -9.94 6.51
N SER A 4 9.25 -8.71 6.11
CA SER A 4 9.91 -7.73 6.99
C SER A 4 8.90 -6.68 7.47
N MET A 5 9.19 -6.09 8.64
CA MET A 5 8.48 -4.90 9.12
C MET A 5 9.17 -3.68 8.53
N PRO A 6 8.53 -2.96 7.58
CA PRO A 6 9.22 -1.91 6.87
C PRO A 6 9.43 -0.67 7.73
N LYS A 7 10.58 -0.03 7.57
CA LYS A 7 10.87 1.26 8.22
C LYS A 7 10.30 2.38 7.36
N VAL A 8 9.33 3.12 7.89
CA VAL A 8 8.81 4.33 7.24
C VAL A 8 9.87 5.43 7.30
N LEU A 9 10.16 6.03 6.15
CA LEU A 9 11.13 7.12 6.00
C LEU A 9 10.44 8.48 5.91
N SER A 10 9.31 8.55 5.19
CA SER A 10 8.53 9.77 5.04
C SER A 10 7.08 9.46 4.68
N GLN A 11 6.17 10.37 5.01
CA GLN A 11 4.75 10.25 4.69
C GLN A 11 4.08 11.61 4.56
N SER A 12 3.13 11.73 3.64
CA SER A 12 2.24 12.88 3.49
C SER A 12 0.86 12.46 2.96
N GLY A 13 -0.15 13.30 3.20
CA GLY A 13 -1.54 13.02 2.81
C GLY A 13 -2.24 12.06 3.78
N ILE A 14 -3.06 11.14 3.26
CA ILE A 14 -3.78 10.14 4.07
C ILE A 14 -2.78 9.31 4.88
N ARG A 15 -3.03 9.16 6.18
CA ARG A 15 -2.18 8.36 7.07
C ARG A 15 -2.54 6.88 7.02
N PHE A 16 -1.49 6.09 6.82
CA PHE A 16 -1.49 4.64 6.87
C PHE A 16 -0.10 4.13 7.21
N THR A 17 -0.02 2.87 7.59
CA THR A 17 1.23 2.17 7.92
C THR A 17 1.42 1.02 6.95
N VAL A 18 2.67 0.72 6.58
CA VAL A 18 3.00 -0.54 5.93
C VAL A 18 3.28 -1.56 7.03
N GLN A 19 2.51 -2.64 7.07
CA GLN A 19 2.64 -3.66 8.12
C GLN A 19 3.61 -4.75 7.71
N THR A 20 3.46 -5.25 6.48
CA THR A 20 4.29 -6.31 5.93
C THR A 20 4.49 -6.08 4.44
N VAL A 21 5.66 -6.47 3.96
CA VAL A 21 5.94 -6.60 2.53
C VAL A 21 6.34 -8.04 2.29
N GLU A 22 5.66 -8.68 1.37
CA GLU A 22 5.94 -10.04 0.93
C GLU A 22 6.40 -10.00 -0.52
N THR A 23 7.49 -10.71 -0.80
CA THR A 23 8.06 -10.82 -2.13
C THR A 23 8.02 -12.27 -2.63
N THR A 24 7.61 -12.41 -3.88
CA THR A 24 7.63 -13.65 -4.66
C THR A 24 8.46 -13.41 -5.92
N ASP A 25 8.62 -14.43 -6.77
CA ASP A 25 9.37 -14.28 -8.03
C ASP A 25 8.70 -13.31 -9.02
N ALA A 26 7.37 -13.13 -8.93
CA ALA A 26 6.61 -12.33 -9.89
C ALA A 26 5.93 -11.10 -9.30
N TYR A 27 5.73 -11.07 -7.98
CA TYR A 27 4.92 -10.05 -7.32
C TYR A 27 5.55 -9.55 -6.02
N VAL A 28 5.27 -8.29 -5.73
CA VAL A 28 5.38 -7.74 -4.38
C VAL A 28 3.97 -7.46 -3.86
N LEU A 29 3.69 -8.01 -2.68
CA LEU A 29 2.43 -7.82 -1.96
C LEU A 29 2.71 -6.97 -0.73
N ILE A 30 1.94 -5.90 -0.57
CA ILE A 30 2.12 -4.95 0.51
C ILE A 30 0.83 -4.89 1.31
N ARG A 31 0.93 -5.25 2.59
CA ARG A 31 -0.15 -5.05 3.55
C ARG A 31 0.00 -3.67 4.17
N VAL A 32 -1.03 -2.86 4.02
CA VAL A 32 -1.13 -1.56 4.65
C VAL A 32 -2.29 -1.51 5.63
N ARG A 33 -2.15 -0.68 6.66
CA ARG A 33 -3.21 -0.41 7.63
C ARG A 33 -3.46 1.08 7.77
N SER A 34 -4.69 1.51 7.51
CA SER A 34 -5.13 2.87 7.79
C SER A 34 -6.10 2.88 8.97
N THR A 35 -5.91 3.86 9.85
CA THR A 35 -6.86 4.21 10.91
C THR A 35 -7.84 5.29 10.45
N GLU A 36 -7.56 5.95 9.32
CA GLU A 36 -8.46 6.92 8.73
C GLU A 36 -9.57 6.19 7.98
N MET A 37 -10.81 6.47 8.34
CA MET A 37 -12.00 5.87 7.74
C MET A 37 -12.77 6.94 6.96
N ARG A 38 -13.37 6.55 5.84
CA ARG A 38 -14.27 7.37 5.05
C ARG A 38 -15.67 6.76 5.03
N PRO A 39 -16.73 7.58 5.03
CA PRO A 39 -18.09 7.09 4.83
C PRO A 39 -18.23 6.38 3.49
N GLY A 40 -19.01 5.30 3.46
CA GLY A 40 -19.39 4.60 2.25
C GLY A 40 -20.31 5.44 1.38
N ARG A 41 -20.17 5.31 0.06
CA ARG A 41 -20.96 6.09 -0.92
C ARG A 41 -22.45 5.75 -0.93
N HIS A 42 -22.81 4.52 -0.57
CA HIS A 42 -24.18 4.00 -0.72
C HIS A 42 -24.96 3.87 0.59
N HIS A 43 -24.25 3.76 1.72
CA HIS A 43 -24.86 3.67 3.04
C HIS A 43 -24.09 4.54 4.02
N ALA A 44 -24.77 5.50 4.66
CA ALA A 44 -24.15 6.45 5.59
C ALA A 44 -23.53 5.77 6.82
N SER A 45 -23.98 4.56 7.17
CA SER A 45 -23.42 3.74 8.24
C SER A 45 -22.24 2.86 7.81
N ALA A 46 -22.02 2.70 6.50
CA ALA A 46 -20.86 1.98 6.01
C ALA A 46 -19.61 2.87 6.14
N VAL A 47 -18.51 2.29 6.57
CA VAL A 47 -17.20 2.94 6.62
C VAL A 47 -16.18 2.05 5.94
N SER A 48 -15.25 2.67 5.21
CA SER A 48 -14.14 1.98 4.56
C SER A 48 -12.82 2.69 4.88
N PRO A 49 -11.68 1.99 4.94
CA PRO A 49 -10.38 2.63 5.10
C PRO A 49 -10.17 3.66 3.98
N ALA A 50 -9.69 4.86 4.33
CA ALA A 50 -9.52 5.97 3.39
C ALA A 50 -8.65 5.60 2.18
N ILE A 51 -7.67 4.73 2.41
CA ILE A 51 -6.73 4.21 1.41
C ILE A 51 -7.35 3.22 0.41
N THR A 52 -8.54 2.66 0.68
CA THR A 52 -9.16 1.64 -0.19
C THR A 52 -9.59 2.21 -1.54
N GLY A 53 -9.84 3.52 -1.60
CA GLY A 53 -10.20 4.23 -2.83
C GLY A 53 -9.00 4.79 -3.61
N GLU A 54 -7.78 4.61 -3.11
CA GLU A 54 -6.58 5.16 -3.73
C GLU A 54 -5.99 4.18 -4.75
N TRP A 55 -5.61 4.72 -5.91
CA TRP A 55 -4.88 3.97 -6.93
C TRP A 55 -3.38 4.22 -6.72
N PHE A 56 -2.74 3.36 -5.92
CA PHE A 56 -1.33 3.55 -5.58
C PHE A 56 -0.41 3.08 -6.71
N THR A 57 0.53 3.93 -7.10
CA THR A 57 1.74 3.56 -7.85
C THR A 57 2.86 3.23 -6.87
N LEU A 58 3.53 2.11 -7.11
CA LEU A 58 4.76 1.76 -6.40
C LEU A 58 5.96 2.17 -7.24
N SER A 59 6.92 2.90 -6.65
CA SER A 59 8.16 3.28 -7.32
C SER A 59 9.38 3.06 -6.42
N ASP A 60 10.54 2.83 -7.03
CA ASP A 60 11.82 2.76 -6.32
C ASP A 60 12.57 4.11 -6.35
N ALA A 61 13.76 4.15 -5.73
CA ALA A 61 14.60 5.34 -5.71
C ALA A 61 15.30 5.65 -7.06
N HIS A 62 15.35 4.67 -7.96
CA HIS A 62 16.02 4.75 -9.26
C HIS A 62 15.07 5.17 -10.39
N GLY A 63 13.77 5.34 -10.09
CA GLY A 63 12.76 5.84 -11.00
C GLY A 63 11.94 4.75 -11.69
N ALA A 64 12.17 3.46 -11.41
CA ALA A 64 11.27 2.41 -11.87
C ALA A 64 9.95 2.51 -11.11
N SER A 65 8.84 2.27 -11.81
CA SER A 65 7.51 2.34 -11.21
C SER A 65 6.54 1.35 -11.84
N THR A 66 5.55 0.93 -11.06
CA THR A 66 4.53 0.00 -11.51
C THR A 66 3.18 0.35 -10.86
N LEU A 67 2.11 0.15 -11.62
CA LEU A 67 0.76 0.41 -11.17
C LEU A 67 0.24 -0.77 -10.34
N MET A 68 -0.63 -0.46 -9.37
CA MET A 68 -1.31 -1.48 -8.60
C MET A 68 -2.13 -2.38 -9.52
N LEU A 69 -1.88 -3.69 -9.42
CA LEU A 69 -2.64 -4.70 -10.16
C LEU A 69 -3.95 -5.01 -9.48
N GLN A 70 -3.90 -5.12 -8.16
CA GLN A 70 -5.03 -5.55 -7.35
C GLN A 70 -4.96 -4.94 -5.96
N SER A 71 -6.13 -4.65 -5.41
CA SER A 71 -6.31 -4.36 -3.99
C SER A 71 -7.39 -5.26 -3.40
N SER A 72 -7.28 -5.56 -2.11
CA SER A 72 -8.30 -6.21 -1.31
C SER A 72 -8.37 -5.54 0.06
N SER A 73 -9.56 -5.38 0.61
CA SER A 73 -9.74 -4.77 1.93
C SER A 73 -10.46 -5.72 2.87
N ALA A 74 -10.01 -5.75 4.13
CA ALA A 74 -10.61 -6.58 5.15
C ALA A 74 -11.77 -5.86 5.86
N SER A 75 -12.66 -6.65 6.44
CA SER A 75 -13.83 -6.19 7.19
C SER A 75 -13.84 -6.73 8.63
N GLY A 76 -14.81 -6.29 9.44
CA GLY A 76 -14.96 -6.75 10.82
C GLY A 76 -13.75 -6.38 11.70
N PRO A 77 -13.23 -7.31 12.53
CA PRO A 77 -12.08 -7.05 13.40
C PRO A 77 -10.79 -6.65 12.68
N PHE A 78 -10.69 -6.93 11.38
CA PHE A 78 -9.55 -6.59 10.53
C PHE A 78 -9.76 -5.31 9.72
N LEU A 79 -10.88 -4.60 9.92
CA LEU A 79 -11.14 -3.32 9.28
C LEU A 79 -9.96 -2.36 9.44
N GLY A 80 -9.59 -1.71 8.34
CA GLY A 80 -8.39 -0.86 8.26
C GLY A 80 -7.26 -1.51 7.48
N ILE A 81 -7.25 -2.84 7.34
CA ILE A 81 -6.25 -3.56 6.53
C ILE A 81 -6.65 -3.54 5.06
N VAL A 82 -5.69 -3.15 4.21
CA VAL A 82 -5.77 -3.23 2.76
C VAL A 82 -4.50 -3.92 2.25
N ASP A 83 -4.67 -4.98 1.47
CA ASP A 83 -3.59 -5.66 0.78
C ASP A 83 -3.54 -5.16 -0.67
N VAL A 84 -2.37 -4.75 -1.14
CA VAL A 84 -2.13 -4.28 -2.51
C VAL A 84 -1.03 -5.11 -3.17
N ALA A 85 -1.18 -5.37 -4.47
CA ALA A 85 -0.26 -6.22 -5.23
C ALA A 85 0.28 -5.51 -6.47
N TYR A 86 1.56 -5.74 -6.76
CA TYR A 86 2.29 -5.15 -7.87
C TYR A 86 3.13 -6.21 -8.60
N SER A 87 3.31 -6.04 -9.90
CA SER A 87 4.20 -6.87 -10.72
C SER A 87 5.66 -6.48 -10.51
N LEU A 88 6.55 -7.45 -10.40
CA LEU A 88 8.00 -7.22 -10.42
C LEU A 88 8.60 -7.22 -11.84
N ARG A 89 7.79 -7.46 -12.88
CA ARG A 89 8.27 -7.49 -14.28
C ARG A 89 8.89 -6.16 -14.75
N GLU A 90 8.50 -5.05 -14.12
CA GLU A 90 9.00 -3.70 -14.43
C GLU A 90 10.40 -3.42 -13.82
N GLY A 91 11.02 -4.40 -13.15
CA GLY A 91 12.40 -4.30 -12.67
C GLY A 91 12.59 -3.41 -11.45
N LEU A 92 11.58 -3.31 -10.57
CA LEU A 92 11.68 -2.56 -9.32
C LEU A 92 12.86 -3.04 -8.45
N ASP A 93 13.69 -2.09 -8.02
CA ASP A 93 14.74 -2.36 -7.04
C ASP A 93 14.21 -2.33 -5.61
N LEU A 94 13.91 -3.51 -5.08
CA LEU A 94 13.43 -3.73 -3.72
C LEU A 94 14.50 -3.52 -2.63
N SER A 95 15.77 -3.36 -3.01
CA SER A 95 16.86 -3.05 -2.07
C SER A 95 16.95 -1.56 -1.73
N SER A 96 16.35 -0.72 -2.56
CA SER A 96 16.24 0.73 -2.34
C SER A 96 14.94 1.11 -1.62
N PRO A 97 14.82 2.33 -1.07
CA PRO A 97 13.55 2.83 -0.57
C PRO A 97 12.45 2.77 -1.62
N LEU A 98 11.29 2.25 -1.23
CA LEU A 98 10.10 2.17 -2.06
C LEU A 98 9.11 3.26 -1.67
N THR A 99 8.40 3.80 -2.65
CA THR A 99 7.37 4.82 -2.47
C THR A 99 6.03 4.31 -2.97
N LEU A 100 5.02 4.28 -2.10
CA LEU A 100 3.62 4.22 -2.48
C LEU A 100 3.11 5.64 -2.69
N SER A 101 2.58 5.93 -3.87
CA SER A 101 2.06 7.25 -4.21
C SER A 101 0.70 7.18 -4.90
N SER A 102 -0.19 8.08 -4.53
CA SER A 102 -1.52 8.26 -5.12
C SER A 102 -1.80 9.76 -5.21
N ALA A 103 -2.99 10.15 -5.68
CA ALA A 103 -3.39 11.54 -5.70
C ALA A 103 -3.44 12.16 -4.29
N ASN A 104 -3.80 11.38 -3.26
CA ASN A 104 -4.07 11.90 -1.93
C ASN A 104 -3.09 11.41 -0.84
N ALA A 105 -2.14 10.55 -1.19
CA ALA A 105 -1.25 9.96 -0.22
C ALA A 105 0.10 9.57 -0.81
N ARG A 106 1.17 9.78 -0.03
CA ARG A 106 2.53 9.36 -0.36
C ARG A 106 3.19 8.78 0.88
N LEU A 107 3.80 7.61 0.76
CA LEU A 107 4.57 6.98 1.84
C LEU A 107 5.84 6.36 1.25
N THR A 108 6.99 6.72 1.81
CA THR A 108 8.29 6.11 1.47
C THR A 108 8.74 5.20 2.61
N PHE A 109 9.15 3.98 2.30
CA PHE A 109 9.59 2.98 3.27
C PHE A 109 10.76 2.16 2.75
N GLN A 110 11.46 1.49 3.67
CA GLN A 110 12.54 0.54 3.39
C GLN A 110 12.14 -0.83 3.94
N ILE A 111 12.33 -1.89 3.14
CA ILE A 111 12.09 -3.30 3.50
C ILE A 111 13.21 -3.82 4.41
#